data_AF-A0A6C0LCU6-F1
#
_entry.id   AF-A0A6C0LCU6-F1
#
_cell.length_a   1.000
_cell.length_b   1.000
_cell.length_c   1.000
_cell.angle_alpha   90.00
_cell.angle_beta   90.00
_cell.angle_gamma   90.00
#
_symmetry.space_group_name_H-M   'P 1'
#
loop_
_entity.id
_entity.type
_entity.pdbx_description
1 polymer ?
#
loop_
_entity_poly.entity_id
_entity_poly.type
_entity_poly.pdbx_seq_one_letter_code
_entity_poly.pdbx_strand_id
1 'polypeptide(L)' 'MDWIFTLYIVLLFFLLTPGVLLRLPPNANKITVAATHAIVFGIVWQLTHKFVWLATVPHMIMPSM' A
#
# COMPACT_ATOMS: atom_id res chain seq x y z
N MET A 1 -7.53 -3.90 15.07
CA MET A 1 -6.84 -3.61 13.79
C MET A 1 -5.73 -4.63 13.65
N ASP A 2 -5.76 -5.44 12.60
CA ASP A 2 -4.72 -6.46 12.41
C ASP A 2 -3.36 -5.83 12.20
N TRP A 3 -2.41 -6.21 13.05
CA TRP A 3 -1.04 -5.70 12.97
C TRP A 3 -0.38 -6.00 11.62
N ILE A 4 -0.77 -7.12 11.00
CA ILE A 4 -0.32 -7.53 9.66
C ILE A 4 -0.83 -6.55 8.59
N PHE A 5 -2.08 -6.08 8.69
CA PHE A 5 -2.64 -5.09 7.78
C PHE A 5 -1.95 -3.73 7.92
N THR A 6 -1.65 -3.32 9.16
CA THR A 6 -0.85 -2.12 9.43
C THR A 6 0.55 -2.24 8.84
N LEU A 7 1.22 -3.38 9.01
CA LEU A 7 2.55 -3.63 8.46
C LEU A 7 2.54 -3.58 6.92
N TYR A 8 1.49 -4.13 6.31
CA TYR A 8 1.26 -4.07 4.87
C TYR A 8 1.13 -2.62 4.37
N ILE A 9 0.33 -1.78 5.02
CA ILE A 9 0.20 -0.34 4.68
C ILE A 9 1.55 0.36 4.76
N VAL A 10 2.30 0.13 5.84
CA VAL A 10 3.61 0.77 6.09
C VAL A 10 4.61 0.38 5.01
N LEU A 11 4.68 -0.91 4.64
CA LEU A 11 5.55 -1.39 3.58
C LEU A 11 5.15 -0.82 2.22
N LEU A 12 3.84 -0.77 1.91
CA LEU A 12 3.35 -0.20 0.66
C LEU A 12 3.74 1.29 0.54
N PHE A 13 3.56 2.07 1.60
CA PHE A 13 3.94 3.47 1.64
C PHE A 13 5.45 3.66 1.46
N PHE A 14 6.27 2.90 2.20
CA PHE A 14 7.72 2.97 2.11
C PHE A 14 8.22 2.63 0.70
N LEU A 15 7.70 1.56 0.10
CA LEU A 15 8.12 1.09 -1.22
C LEU A 15 7.78 2.10 -2.33
N LEU A 16 6.62 2.76 -2.23
CA LEU A 16 6.20 3.81 -3.17
C LEU A 16 6.70 5.21 -2.79
N THR A 17 7.55 5.35 -1.77
CA THR A 17 8.15 6.64 -1.48
C THR A 17 9.13 7.01 -2.60
N PRO A 18 9.08 8.24 -3.15
CA PRO A 18 9.94 8.64 -4.26
C PRO A 18 11.42 8.41 -3.94
N GLY A 19 12.09 7.61 -4.77
CA GLY A 19 13.52 7.34 -4.63
C GLY A 19 13.89 6.17 -3.71
N VAL A 20 12.92 5.41 -3.18
CA VAL A 20 13.18 4.14 -2.47
C VAL A 20 13.27 2.98 -3.46
N LEU A 21 12.19 2.69 -4.18
CA LEU A 21 12.17 1.61 -5.19
C LEU A 21 12.12 2.17 -6.62
N LEU A 22 11.34 3.24 -6.83
CA LEU A 22 11.11 3.81 -8.14
C LEU A 22 10.95 5.33 -8.06
N ARG A 23 11.24 6.03 -9.17
CA ARG A 23 11.01 7.47 -9.30
C ARG A 23 10.29 7.76 -10.62
N LEU A 24 8.98 7.96 -10.54
CA LEU A 24 8.14 8.40 -11.65
C LEU A 24 7.45 9.74 -11.35
N PRO A 25 7.41 10.68 -12.31
CA PRO A 25 8.17 10.70 -13.56
C PRO A 25 9.65 11.08 -13.32
N PRO A 26 10.61 10.50 -14.05
CA PRO A 26 12.00 10.96 -14.00
C PRO A 26 12.09 12.41 -14.49
N ASN A 27 12.92 13.22 -13.85
CA ASN A 27 13.13 14.65 -14.15
C ASN A 27 11.94 15.60 -13.93
N ALA A 28 10.84 15.15 -13.30
CA ALA A 28 9.77 16.04 -12.87
C ALA A 28 10.08 16.76 -11.55
N ASN A 29 9.36 17.85 -11.27
CA ASN A 29 9.46 18.58 -10.01
C ASN A 29 8.97 17.73 -8.82
N LYS A 30 9.37 18.10 -7.60
CA LYS A 30 9.08 17.32 -6.38
C LYS A 30 7.58 17.09 -6.15
N ILE A 31 6.73 18.05 -6.50
CA ILE A 31 5.28 17.97 -6.32
C ILE A 31 4.67 16.98 -7.32
N THR A 32 5.05 17.03 -8.59
CA THR A 32 4.59 16.11 -9.63
C THR A 32 4.99 14.67 -9.30
N VAL A 33 6.24 14.46 -8.88
CA VAL A 33 6.71 13.13 -8.45
C VAL A 33 5.89 12.62 -7.27
N ALA A 34 5.69 13.44 -6.23
CA ALA A 34 4.88 13.06 -5.07
C ALA A 34 3.42 12.74 -5.45
N ALA A 35 2.81 13.55 -6.32
CA ALA A 35 1.45 13.34 -6.80
C ALA A 35 1.32 12.03 -7.59
N THR A 36 2.26 11.72 -8.48
CA THR A 36 2.27 10.44 -9.22
C THR A 36 2.37 9.26 -8.26
N HIS A 37 3.25 9.30 -7.26
CA HIS A 37 3.37 8.20 -6.30
C HIS A 37 2.13 8.09 -5.40
N ALA A 38 1.50 9.20 -5.01
CA ALA A 38 0.25 9.19 -4.25
C ALA A 38 -0.90 8.53 -5.05
N ILE A 39 -0.99 8.83 -6.35
CA ILE A 39 -1.97 8.19 -7.24
C ILE A 39 -1.69 6.69 -7.38
N VAL A 40 -0.43 6.31 -7.65
CA VAL A 40 -0.04 4.89 -7.78
C VAL A 40 -0.30 4.15 -6.45
N PHE A 41 0.01 4.77 -5.30
CA PHE A 41 -0.29 4.22 -3.98
C PHE A 41 -1.79 3.98 -3.80
N GLY A 42 -2.62 4.98 -4.12
CA GLY A 42 -4.08 4.86 -4.03
C GLY A 42 -4.65 3.76 -4.92
N ILE A 43 -4.13 3.63 -6.15
CA ILE A 43 -4.55 2.58 -7.09
C ILE A 43 -4.14 1.20 -6.58
N VAL A 44 -2.87 1.02 -6.20
CA VAL A 44 -2.37 -0.25 -5.69
C VAL A 44 -3.16 -0.64 -4.46
N TRP A 45 -3.30 0.28 -3.49
CA TRP A 45 -4.12 0.09 -2.30
C TRP A 45 -5.55 -0.35 -2.63
N GLN A 46 -6.23 0.35 -3.54
CA GLN A 46 -7.61 0.02 -3.90
C GLN A 46 -7.73 -1.38 -4.51
N LEU A 47 -6.72 -1.85 -5.25
CA LEU A 47 -6.73 -3.18 -5.85
C LEU A 47 -6.40 -4.28 -4.84
N THR A 48 -5.44 -4.04 -3.95
CA THR A 48 -4.88 -5.09 -3.07
C THR A 48 -5.49 -5.11 -1.66
N HIS A 49 -6.07 -4.01 -1.17
CA HIS A 49 -6.59 -3.94 0.21
C HIS A 49 -7.62 -5.04 0.48
N LYS A 50 -8.49 -5.35 -0.49
CA LYS A 50 -9.52 -6.38 -0.34
C LYS A 50 -8.91 -7.78 -0.24
N PHE A 51 -7.87 -8.07 -1.03
CA PHE A 51 -7.15 -9.35 -0.96
C PHE A 51 -6.40 -9.49 0.36
N VAL A 52 -5.68 -8.46 0.80
CA VAL A 52 -4.96 -8.49 2.08
C VAL A 52 -5.94 -8.60 3.23
N TRP A 53 -7.04 -7.84 3.22
CA TRP A 53 -8.11 -7.97 4.21
C TRP A 53 -8.67 -9.40 4.25
N LEU A 54 -9.04 -9.96 3.09
CA LEU A 54 -9.56 -11.33 3.00
C LEU A 54 -8.55 -12.41 3.35
N ALA A 55 -7.25 -12.16 3.27
CA ALA A 55 -6.19 -13.10 3.67
C ALA A 55 -5.79 -12.96 5.15
N THR A 56 -5.97 -11.77 5.74
CA THR A 56 -5.57 -11.47 7.12
C THR A 56 -6.72 -11.64 8.12
N VAL A 57 -7.94 -11.31 7.70
CA VAL A 57 -9.18 -11.42 8.48
C VAL A 57 -9.88 -12.81 8.44
N PRO A 58 -9.56 -13.80 7.58
CA PRO A 58 -10.28 -15.08 7.58
C PRO A 58 -9.99 -15.89 8.87
N HIS A 59 -8.89 -15.61 9.58
CA HIS A 59 -8.66 -16.15 10.93
C HIS A 59 -9.50 -15.46 12.02
N MET A 60 -10.15 -14.33 11.73
CA MET A 60 -11.04 -13.62 12.67
C MET A 60 -12.52 -13.96 12.48
N ILE A 61 -12.88 -14.61 11.36
CA ILE A 61 -14.25 -15.07 11.05
C ILE A 61 -14.38 -16.60 11.18
N MET A 62 -13.30 -17.31 11.53
CA MET A 62 -13.44 -18.56 12.27
C MET A 62 -13.14 -18.25 13.74
N PRO A 63 -14.16 -17.94 14.57
CA PRO A 63 -14.03 -18.34 15.96
C PRO A 63 -13.70 -19.82 15.92
N SER A 64 -12.82 -20.28 16.81
CA SER A 64 -12.80 -21.70 17.15
C SER A 64 -14.23 -22.24 17.18
N MET A 65 -14.49 -23.32 16.43
CA MET A 65 -15.75 -24.07 16.22
C MET A 65 -16.84 -23.40 15.35
#